data_AF-A0A4R9QIJ2-F1
#
_entry.id   AF-A0A4R9QIJ2-F1
#
_cell.length_a   1.000
_cell.length_b   1.000
_cell.length_c   1.000
_cell.angle_alpha   90.00
_cell.angle_beta   90.00
_cell.angle_gamma   90.00
#
_symmetry.space_group_name_H-M   'P 1'
#
loop_
_entity.id
_entity.type
_entity.pdbx_description
1 polymer ?
#
loop_
_entity_poly.entity_id
_entity_poly.type
_entity_poly.pdbx_seq_one_letter_code
_entity_poly.pdbx_strand_id
1 'polypeptide(L)' 'MTKHPKRPRDPNQLAKSIVSLATGEAEDKKPLASAVKGGLKGSKARMKALTPQQRSEIARIAAEARWKKS' A
#
# COMPACT_ATOMS: atom_id res chain seq x y z
N MET A 1 -4.78 -3.28 -1.35
CA MET A 1 -4.18 -2.16 -0.60
C MET A 1 -5.31 -1.46 0.13
N THR A 2 -5.13 -1.17 1.42
CA THR A 2 -6.24 -0.85 2.33
C THR A 2 -7.04 0.35 1.84
N LYS A 3 -8.37 0.22 1.81
CA LYS A 3 -9.31 1.33 1.51
C LYS A 3 -9.13 2.51 2.48
N HIS A 4 -8.49 2.26 3.61
CA HIS A 4 -8.25 3.24 4.65
C HIS A 4 -6.78 3.69 4.66
N PRO A 5 -6.53 4.99 4.87
CA PRO A 5 -5.18 5.53 5.02
C PRO A 5 -4.48 4.87 6.20
N LYS A 6 -3.16 4.70 6.08
CA LYS A 6 -2.36 4.08 7.14
C LYS A 6 -2.30 5.04 8.33
N ARG A 7 -2.84 4.59 9.46
CA ARG A 7 -2.84 5.35 10.72
C ARG A 7 -1.59 5.03 11.56
N PRO A 8 -1.15 5.95 12.43
CA PRO A 8 -0.09 5.69 13.41
C PRO A 8 -0.43 4.47 14.27
N ARG A 9 0.59 3.69 14.65
CA ARG A 9 0.44 2.55 15.56
C ARG A 9 0.46 2.97 17.03
N ASP A 10 1.15 4.06 17.33
CA ASP A 10 1.21 4.64 18.66
C ASP A 10 -0.14 5.31 19.03
N PRO A 11 -0.71 5.02 20.21
CA PRO A 11 -2.00 5.57 20.63
C PRO A 11 -2.03 7.09 20.74
N ASN A 12 -0.95 7.73 21.21
CA ASN A 12 -0.91 9.19 21.40
C ASN A 12 -0.87 9.91 20.06
N GLN A 13 -0.05 9.41 19.13
CA GLN A 13 -0.01 9.90 17.75
C GLN A 13 -1.35 9.68 17.03
N LEU A 14 -2.00 8.55 17.28
CA LEU A 14 -3.32 8.28 16.73
C LEU A 14 -4.36 9.27 17.26
N ALA A 15 -4.42 9.49 18.58
CA ALA A 15 -5.33 10.44 19.20
C ALA A 15 -5.14 11.85 18.62
N LYS A 16 -3.89 12.32 18.53
CA LYS A 16 -3.56 13.60 17.87
C LYS A 16 -4.09 13.65 16.43
N SER A 17 -3.85 12.59 15.65
CA SER A 17 -4.31 12.54 14.25
C SER A 17 -5.84 12.58 14.13
N ILE A 18 -6.58 12.01 15.09
CA ILE A 18 -8.04 12.04 15.10
C ILE A 18 -8.53 13.45 15.40
N VAL A 19 -7.96 14.11 16.41
CA VAL A 19 -8.33 15.48 16.78
C VAL A 19 -8.08 16.44 15.62
N SER A 20 -6.87 16.44 15.04
CA SER A 20 -6.55 17.36 13.93
C SER A 20 -7.42 17.13 12.69
N LEU A 21 -7.88 15.90 12.43
CA LEU A 21 -8.84 15.64 11.35
C LEU A 21 -10.26 16.13 11.70
N ALA A 22 -10.68 15.97 12.95
CA ALA A 22 -12.01 16.39 13.41
C ALA A 22 -12.14 17.92 13.50
N THR A 23 -11.05 18.62 13.85
CA THR A 23 -11.00 20.08 13.93
C THR A 23 -10.70 20.76 12.59
N GLY A 24 -10.37 19.99 11.55
CA GLY A 24 -10.05 20.50 10.21
C GLY A 24 -8.63 21.06 10.08
N GLU A 25 -7.77 20.89 11.09
CA GLU A 25 -6.34 21.23 11.01
C GLU A 25 -5.57 20.34 10.02
N ALA A 26 -6.07 19.13 9.76
CA ALA A 26 -5.49 18.19 8.82
C ALA A 26 -6.54 17.69 7.81
N GLU A 27 -6.10 17.45 6.57
CA GLU A 27 -6.94 16.88 5.51
C GLU A 27 -6.81 15.35 5.45
N ASP A 28 -7.95 14.65 5.37
CA ASP A 28 -7.97 13.21 5.09
C ASP A 28 -7.81 12.95 3.59
N LYS A 29 -6.56 12.93 3.12
CA LYS A 29 -6.22 12.70 1.71
C LYS A 29 -6.51 11.25 1.30
N LYS A 30 -7.68 11.08 0.67
CA LYS A 30 -8.03 9.82 -0.02
C LYS A 30 -7.10 9.61 -1.22
N PRO A 31 -6.65 8.38 -1.49
CA PRO A 31 -5.86 8.10 -2.69
C PRO A 31 -6.65 8.49 -3.94
N LEU A 32 -6.00 9.24 -4.84
CA LEU A 32 -6.60 9.70 -6.09
C LEU A 32 -7.06 8.49 -6.92
N ALA A 33 -8.26 8.56 -7.49
CA ALA A 33 -8.79 7.50 -8.35
C ALA A 33 -7.88 7.22 -9.57
N SER A 34 -7.15 8.24 -10.05
CA SER A 34 -6.16 8.13 -11.12
C SER A 34 -4.96 7.24 -10.72
N ALA A 35 -4.47 7.35 -9.49
CA ALA A 35 -3.35 6.54 -8.99
C ALA A 35 -3.73 5.05 -8.95
N VAL A 36 -4.96 4.73 -8.54
CA VAL A 36 -5.47 3.35 -8.54
C VAL A 36 -5.55 2.80 -9.97
N LYS A 37 -6.11 3.56 -10.91
CA LYS A 37 -6.19 3.15 -12.32
C LYS A 37 -4.79 2.93 -12.93
N GLY A 38 -3.84 3.81 -12.64
CA GLY A 38 -2.45 3.67 -13.06
C GLY A 38 -1.79 2.39 -12.53
N GLY A 39 -1.98 2.08 -11.25
CA GLY A 39 -1.47 0.85 -10.64
C GLY A 39 -2.03 -0.43 -11.26
N LEU A 40 -3.33 -0.45 -11.60
CA LEU A 40 -3.96 -1.58 -12.29
C LEU A 40 -3.42 -1.76 -13.72
N LYS A 41 -3.22 -0.67 -14.47
CA LYS A 41 -2.65 -0.71 -15.82
C LYS A 41 -1.20 -1.20 -15.77
N GLY A 42 -0.39 -0.63 -14.87
CA GLY A 42 1.03 -0.95 -14.73
C GLY A 42 1.28 -2.39 -14.27
N SER A 43 0.48 -2.89 -13.31
CA SER A 43 0.59 -4.29 -12.85
C SER A 43 0.28 -5.29 -13.96
N LYS A 44 -0.79 -5.08 -14.75
CA LYS A 44 -1.11 -5.90 -15.92
C LYS A 44 0.00 -5.88 -16.97
N ALA A 45 0.54 -4.70 -17.29
CA ALA A 45 1.65 -4.57 -18.25
C ALA A 45 2.90 -5.34 -17.78
N ARG A 46 3.25 -5.20 -16.49
CA ARG A 46 4.38 -5.91 -15.88
C ARG A 46 4.20 -7.44 -15.94
N MET A 47 3.00 -7.94 -15.64
CA MET A 47 2.73 -9.38 -15.69
C MET A 47 2.85 -9.95 -17.11
N LYS A 48 2.45 -9.18 -18.14
CA LYS A 48 2.61 -9.59 -19.55
C LYS A 48 4.08 -9.61 -19.99
N ALA A 49 4.91 -8.72 -19.45
CA ALA A 49 6.33 -8.64 -19.82
C ALA A 49 7.20 -9.74 -19.18
N LEU A 50 6.73 -10.39 -18.11
CA LEU A 50 7.49 -11.39 -17.37
C LEU A 50 7.21 -12.82 -17.88
N THR A 51 8.27 -13.63 -17.98
CA THR A 51 8.15 -15.06 -18.28
C THR A 51 7.60 -15.84 -17.07
N PRO A 52 7.06 -17.06 -17.27
CA PRO A 52 6.59 -17.89 -16.15
C PRO A 52 7.67 -18.16 -15.08
N GLN A 53 8.92 -18.37 -15.49
CA GLN A 53 10.06 -18.60 -14.59
C GLN A 53 10.36 -17.35 -13.74
N GLN A 54 10.40 -16.17 -14.37
CA GLN A 54 10.63 -14.91 -13.64
C GLN A 54 9.51 -14.63 -12.62
N ARG A 55 8.26 -14.95 -12.95
CA ARG A 55 7.14 -14.81 -12.00
C ARG A 55 7.29 -15.76 -10.81
N SER A 56 7.72 -17.00 -11.05
CA SER A 56 7.98 -17.98 -9.99
C SER A 56 9.10 -17.51 -9.05
N GLU A 57 10.19 -16.99 -9.62
CA GLU A 57 11.33 -16.48 -8.85
C GLU A 57 10.95 -15.28 -7.98
N ILE A 58 10.19 -14.32 -8.53
CA ILE A 58 9.65 -13.18 -7.77
C ILE A 58 8.78 -13.67 -6.60
N ALA A 59 7.94 -14.69 -6.82
CA ALA A 59 7.09 -15.25 -5.78
C ALA A 59 7.90 -15.92 -4.66
N ARG A 60 8.94 -16.68 -5.01
CA ARG A 60 9.87 -17.30 -4.05
C ARG A 60 10.57 -16.26 -3.19
N ILE A 61 11.17 -15.24 -3.81
CA ILE A 61 11.84 -14.13 -3.11
C ILE A 61 10.86 -13.40 -2.18
N ALA A 62 9.63 -13.14 -2.63
CA ALA A 62 8.62 -12.49 -1.83
C ALA A 62 8.20 -13.32 -0.61
N ALA A 63 8.09 -14.64 -0.76
CA ALA A 63 7.83 -15.55 0.34
C ALA A 63 8.98 -15.53 1.35
N GLU A 64 10.21 -15.76 0.90
CA GLU A 64 11.41 -15.74 1.76
C GLU A 64 11.52 -14.42 2.55
N ALA A 65 11.29 -13.28 1.91
CA ALA A 65 11.33 -11.97 2.57
C ALA A 65 10.24 -11.82 3.64
N ARG A 66 9.06 -12.42 3.44
CA ARG A 66 7.98 -12.41 4.42
C ARG A 66 8.32 -13.27 5.63
N TRP A 67 8.87 -14.46 5.39
CA TRP A 67 9.22 -15.42 6.45
C TRP A 67 10.48 -15.03 7.23
N LYS A 68 11.47 -14.37 6.59
CA LYS A 68 12.68 -13.85 7.28
C LYS A 68 12.42 -12.63 8.17
N LYS A 69 11.30 -11.92 7.97
CA LYS A 69 10.92 -10.73 8.76
C LYS A 69 9.98 -11.03 9.93
N SER A 70 9.78 -12.31 10.24
CA SER A 70 8.98 -12.73 11.39
C SER A 70 9.83 -12.89 12.64
#